data_AF-A0A136KHB2-F1
#
_entry.id   AF-A0A136KHB2-F1
#
_cell.length_a   1.000
_cell.length_b   1.000
_cell.length_c   1.000
_cell.angle_alpha   90.00
_cell.angle_beta   90.00
_cell.angle_gamma   90.00
#
_symmetry.space_group_name_H-M   'P 1'
#
loop_
_entity.id
_entity.type
_entity.pdbx_description
1 polymer ?
#
loop_
_entity_poly.entity_id
_entity_poly.type
_entity_poly.pdbx_seq_one_letter_code
_entity_poly.pdbx_strand_id
1 'polypeptide(L)'
;MISNQYSKNFNPLEDKYISREFQSYGVHIAEALGDYKHKSLYIKLAKELPRPAIERALRFVIDSTARNKGALFMWKLRQMGVMGKEKSNSKLKDHKSKP
;
A
#
# COMPACT_ATOMS: atom_id res chain seq x y z
N MET A 1 23.29 -13.63 28.67
CA MET A 1 23.48 -14.08 27.28
C MET A 1 22.21 -13.76 26.52
N ILE A 2 22.22 -12.72 25.68
CA ILE A 2 21.04 -12.33 24.89
C ILE A 2 21.08 -13.13 23.60
N SER A 3 20.15 -14.07 23.43
CA SER A 3 20.02 -14.89 22.23
C SER A 3 19.46 -14.03 21.09
N ASN A 4 20.29 -13.71 20.11
CA ASN A 4 19.86 -13.10 18.86
C ASN A 4 19.23 -14.17 17.96
N GLN A 5 17.90 -14.21 17.91
CA GLN A 5 17.16 -15.07 16.98
C GLN A 5 17.11 -14.38 15.61
N TYR A 6 18.15 -14.56 14.78
CA TYR A 6 18.08 -14.14 13.38
C TYR A 6 17.06 -15.02 12.64
N SER A 7 16.01 -14.39 12.12
CA SER A 7 15.02 -15.00 11.22
C SER A 7 15.74 -15.75 10.10
N LYS A 8 15.48 -17.05 9.96
CA LYS A 8 16.34 -18.01 9.25
C LYS A 8 16.57 -17.81 7.73
N ASN A 9 16.05 -16.75 7.10
CA ASN A 9 16.03 -16.61 5.63
C ASN A 9 16.41 -15.22 5.08
N PHE A 10 17.20 -14.40 5.80
CA PHE A 10 17.63 -13.09 5.29
C PHE A 10 18.82 -13.21 4.33
N ASN A 11 18.67 -12.74 3.08
CA ASN A 11 19.75 -12.65 2.11
C ASN A 11 20.08 -11.16 1.84
N PRO A 12 21.17 -10.62 2.41
CA PRO A 12 21.43 -9.17 2.42
C PRO A 12 21.58 -8.55 1.03
N LEU A 13 21.98 -9.32 0.02
CA LEU A 13 22.10 -8.82 -1.34
C LEU A 13 20.72 -8.73 -1.99
N GLU A 14 20.01 -9.87 -2.08
CA GLU A 14 18.68 -9.95 -2.70
C GLU A 14 17.66 -9.03 -2.03
N ASP A 15 17.60 -9.05 -0.69
CA ASP A 15 16.67 -8.22 0.08
C ASP A 15 16.93 -6.73 -0.12
N LYS A 16 18.20 -6.33 -0.32
CA LYS A 16 18.58 -4.95 -0.63
C LYS A 16 18.14 -4.55 -2.04
N TYR A 17 18.27 -5.42 -3.03
CA TYR A 17 17.80 -5.16 -4.39
C TYR A 17 16.28 -4.99 -4.42
N ILE A 18 15.54 -5.94 -3.84
CA ILE A 18 14.08 -5.92 -3.74
C ILE A 18 13.61 -4.65 -3.00
N SER A 19 14.27 -4.29 -1.89
CA SER A 19 13.95 -3.07 -1.15
C SER A 19 14.14 -1.80 -1.99
N ARG A 20 15.19 -1.75 -2.82
CA ARG A 20 15.48 -0.61 -3.69
C ARG A 20 14.46 -0.50 -4.82
N GLU A 21 14.01 -1.61 -5.40
CA GLU A 21 12.95 -1.61 -6.41
C GLU A 21 11.63 -1.04 -5.86
N PHE A 22 11.24 -1.44 -4.64
CA PHE A 22 10.05 -0.88 -4.00
C PHE A 22 10.18 0.61 -3.67
N GLN A 23 11.37 1.05 -3.25
CA GLN A 23 11.64 2.47 -3.02
C GLN A 23 11.53 3.28 -4.31
N SER A 24 12.21 2.84 -5.37
CA SER A 24 12.16 3.49 -6.69
C SER A 24 10.75 3.52 -7.25
N TYR A 25 9.99 2.43 -7.12
CA TYR A 25 8.62 2.39 -7.61
C TYR A 25 7.67 3.28 -6.80
N GLY A 26 7.81 3.31 -5.47
CA GLY A 26 7.04 4.22 -4.63
C GLY A 26 7.30 5.69 -4.92
N VAL A 27 8.56 6.06 -5.21
CA VAL A 27 8.93 7.41 -5.65
C VAL A 27 8.28 7.74 -6.99
N HIS A 28 8.36 6.83 -7.96
CA HIS A 28 7.71 7.01 -9.27
C HIS A 28 6.20 7.25 -9.15
N ILE A 29 5.50 6.50 -8.29
CA ILE A 29 4.06 6.72 -8.03
C ILE A 29 3.84 8.13 -7.46
N ALA A 30 4.68 8.57 -6.53
CA ALA A 30 4.58 9.89 -5.92
C ALA A 30 4.75 11.02 -6.95
N GLU A 31 5.72 10.88 -7.85
CA GLU A 31 5.98 11.82 -8.94
C GLU A 31 4.83 11.86 -9.94
N ALA A 32 4.35 10.69 -10.37
CA ALA A 32 3.25 10.57 -11.33
C ALA A 32 1.94 11.18 -10.81
N LEU A 33 1.70 11.12 -9.49
CA LEU A 33 0.54 11.72 -8.84
C LEU A 33 0.74 13.18 -8.45
N GLY A 34 1.97 13.72 -8.56
CA GLY A 34 2.33 15.03 -8.03
C GLY A 34 2.20 15.12 -6.50
N ASP A 35 2.33 13.99 -5.80
CA ASP A 35 2.08 13.86 -4.36
C ASP A 35 3.32 13.35 -3.60
N TYR A 36 4.45 14.00 -3.84
CA TYR A 36 5.75 13.60 -3.31
C TYR A 36 5.81 13.56 -1.77
N LYS A 37 5.00 14.37 -1.09
CA LYS A 37 4.88 14.38 0.38
C LYS A 37 4.44 13.03 0.96
N HIS A 38 3.74 12.20 0.17
CA HIS A 38 3.28 10.87 0.60
C HIS A 38 4.12 9.71 0.02
N LYS A 39 5.34 9.97 -0.48
CA LYS A 39 6.21 8.92 -1.05
C LYS A 39 6.35 7.68 -0.16
N SER A 40 6.47 7.85 1.16
CA SER A 40 6.60 6.74 2.11
C SER A 40 5.38 5.82 2.12
N LEU A 41 4.18 6.38 1.95
CA LEU A 41 2.94 5.61 1.79
C LEU A 41 3.00 4.80 0.49
N TYR A 42 3.42 5.40 -0.62
CA TYR A 42 3.49 4.69 -1.91
C TYR A 42 4.57 3.60 -1.94
N ILE A 43 5.70 3.81 -1.26
CA ILE A 43 6.71 2.76 -1.07
C ILE A 43 6.11 1.59 -0.27
N LYS A 44 5.31 1.86 0.76
CA LYS A 44 4.60 0.82 1.50
C LYS A 44 3.62 0.06 0.60
N LEU A 45 2.83 0.77 -0.20
CA LEU A 45 1.91 0.12 -1.15
C LEU A 45 2.65 -0.74 -2.17
N ALA A 46 3.81 -0.29 -2.68
CA ALA A 46 4.64 -1.06 -3.60
C ALA A 46 5.14 -2.37 -2.99
N LYS A 47 5.38 -2.40 -1.67
CA LYS A 47 5.79 -3.61 -0.93
C LYS A 47 4.63 -4.56 -0.66
N GLU A 48 3.43 -4.02 -0.45
CA GLU A 48 2.28 -4.77 0.08
C GLU A 48 1.27 -5.20 -0.99
N LEU A 49 1.16 -4.45 -2.09
CA LEU A 49 0.14 -4.68 -3.12
C LEU A 49 0.74 -5.21 -4.42
N PRO A 50 0.00 -6.03 -5.19
CA PRO A 50 0.43 -6.48 -6.50
C PRO A 50 0.66 -5.30 -7.44
N ARG A 51 1.86 -5.21 -8.04
CA ARG A 51 2.21 -4.17 -9.02
C ARG A 51 1.15 -3.98 -10.13
N PRO A 52 0.57 -5.03 -10.75
CA PRO A 52 -0.46 -4.83 -11.79
C PRO A 52 -1.69 -4.06 -11.30
N ALA A 53 -2.04 -4.21 -10.02
CA ALA A 53 -3.16 -3.50 -9.43
C ALA A 53 -2.83 -2.01 -9.20
N ILE A 54 -1.62 -1.71 -8.73
CA ILE A 54 -1.08 -0.36 -8.60
C ILE A 54 -1.04 0.33 -9.96
N GLU A 55 -0.48 -0.32 -10.98
CA GLU A 55 -0.36 0.25 -12.33
C GLU A 55 -1.71 0.55 -12.96
N ARG A 56 -2.68 -0.35 -12.80
CA ARG A 56 -4.05 -0.13 -13.29
C ARG A 56 -4.71 1.07 -12.61
N ALA A 57 -4.53 1.23 -11.30
CA ALA A 57 -5.03 2.40 -10.58
C ALA A 57 -4.29 3.68 -11.00
N LEU A 58 -2.97 3.62 -11.18
CA LEU A 58 -2.16 4.77 -11.56
C LEU A 58 -2.52 5.30 -12.95
N ARG A 59 -2.64 4.41 -13.95
CA ARG A 59 -3.08 4.77 -15.32
C ARG A 59 -4.43 5.48 -15.31
N PHE A 60 -5.39 4.98 -14.53
CA PHE A 60 -6.70 5.61 -14.38
C PHE A 60 -6.62 7.04 -13.83
N VAL A 61 -5.66 7.32 -12.94
CA VAL A 61 -5.56 8.61 -12.24
C VAL A 61 -4.72 9.63 -13.01
N ILE A 62 -3.65 9.19 -13.67
CA ILE A 62 -2.75 10.10 -14.41
C ILE A 62 -3.54 10.92 -15.43
N ASP A 63 -4.44 10.28 -16.17
CA ASP A 63 -5.25 10.92 -17.21
C ASP A 63 -6.42 11.76 -16.64
N SER A 64 -6.63 11.73 -15.32
CA SER A 64 -7.73 12.48 -14.68
C SER A 64 -7.38 13.96 -14.48
N THR A 65 -8.41 14.80 -14.47
CA THR A 65 -8.34 16.24 -14.11
C THR A 65 -8.53 16.48 -12.62
N ALA A 66 -8.44 15.44 -11.79
CA ALA A 66 -8.70 15.54 -10.37
C ALA A 66 -7.72 16.48 -9.67
N ARG A 67 -8.26 17.39 -8.84
CA ARG A 67 -7.45 18.33 -8.03
C ARG A 67 -6.49 17.62 -7.07
N ASN A 68 -6.89 16.45 -6.57
CA ASN A 68 -6.07 15.62 -5.70
C ASN A 68 -5.97 14.19 -6.26
N LYS A 69 -4.96 13.97 -7.09
CA LYS A 69 -4.68 12.68 -7.72
C LYS A 69 -4.30 11.61 -6.69
N GLY A 70 -3.57 11.98 -5.63
CA GLY A 70 -3.23 11.08 -4.52
C GLY A 70 -4.48 10.46 -3.88
N ALA A 71 -5.49 11.27 -3.56
CA ALA A 71 -6.74 10.79 -2.98
C ALA A 71 -7.55 9.90 -3.95
N LEU A 72 -7.64 10.30 -5.23
CA LEU A 72 -8.33 9.51 -6.25
C LEU A 72 -7.66 8.14 -6.46
N PHE A 73 -6.34 8.11 -6.42
CA PHE A 73 -5.56 6.87 -6.48
C PHE A 73 -5.86 5.93 -5.30
N MET A 74 -5.87 6.45 -4.08
CA MET A 74 -6.22 5.66 -2.90
C MET A 74 -7.66 5.12 -2.98
N TRP A 75 -8.60 5.95 -3.44
CA TRP A 75 -9.98 5.53 -3.67
C TRP A 75 -10.06 4.42 -4.73
N LYS A 76 -9.32 4.54 -5.84
CA LYS A 76 -9.34 3.55 -6.93
C LYS A 76 -8.83 2.19 -6.47
N LEU A 77 -7.75 2.16 -5.69
CA LEU A 77 -7.22 0.93 -5.10
C LEU A 77 -8.23 0.28 -4.12
N ARG A 78 -9.01 1.06 -3.38
CA ARG A 78 -10.11 0.54 -2.55
C ARG A 78 -11.27 0.00 -3.39
N GLN A 79 -11.65 0.72 -4.45
CA GLN A 79 -12.72 0.31 -5.38
C GLN A 79 -12.40 -1.02 -6.06
N MET A 80 -11.13 -1.24 -6.41
CA MET A 80 -10.65 -2.49 -6.98
C MET A 80 -10.51 -3.63 -5.94
N GLY A 81 -10.79 -3.39 -4.65
CA GLY A 81 -10.71 -4.39 -3.59
C GLY A 81 -9.28 -4.80 -3.23
N VAL A 82 -8.28 -4.02 -3.64
CA VAL A 82 -6.85 -4.34 -3.42
C VAL A 82 -6.39 -3.86 -2.05
N MET A 83 -6.93 -2.73 -1.58
CA MET A 83 -6.76 -2.28 -0.20
C MET A 83 -7.93 -2.78 0.64
N GLY A 84 -7.59 -3.45 1.76
CA GLY A 84 -8.46 -4.23 2.62
C GLY A 84 -9.94 -3.82 2.63
N LYS A 85 -10.81 -4.83 2.46
CA LYS A 85 -12.14 -4.77 3.08
C LYS A 85 -11.90 -4.55 4.57
N GLU A 86 -12.16 -3.34 5.08
CA GLU A 86 -12.43 -3.22 6.50
C GLU A 86 -13.49 -4.26 6.86
N LYS A 87 -13.29 -4.93 7.99
CA LYS A 87 -14.22 -5.87 8.59
C LYS A 87 -15.56 -5.16 8.85
N SER A 88 -16.36 -4.98 7.80
CA SER A 88 -17.78 -4.77 7.96
C SER A 88 -18.31 -6.04 8.64
N ASN A 89 -18.84 -5.88 9.85
CA ASN A 89 -19.66 -6.86 10.58
C ASN A 89 -18.98 -7.79 11.63
N SER A 90 -18.45 -7.26 12.75
CA SER A 90 -18.30 -8.08 13.98
C SER A 90 -18.45 -7.35 15.34
N LYS A 91 -18.82 -6.06 15.40
CA LYS A 91 -18.99 -5.35 16.69
C LYS A 91 -20.39 -4.79 17.00
N LEU A 92 -21.43 -5.09 16.21
CA LEU A 92 -22.79 -4.61 16.46
C LEU A 92 -23.77 -5.64 17.06
N LYS A 93 -23.33 -6.82 17.49
CA LYS A 93 -24.22 -7.80 18.17
C LYS A 93 -23.99 -8.00 19.68
N ASP A 94 -22.96 -7.39 20.28
CA ASP A 94 -22.65 -7.63 21.70
C ASP A 94 -23.30 -6.64 22.69
N HIS A 95 -24.30 -5.86 22.25
CA HIS A 95 -25.06 -4.94 23.13
C HIS A 95 -26.58 -5.16 23.10
N LYS A 96 -27.04 -6.39 22.81
CA LYS A 96 -28.41 -6.83 23.10
C LYS A 96 -28.46 -8.27 23.59
N SER A 97 -27.73 -8.52 24.67
CA SER A 97 -27.95 -9.67 25.55
C SER A 97 -27.01 -9.57 26.75
N LYS A 98 -27.35 -8.69 27.70
CA LYS A 98 -27.03 -8.97 29.09
C LYS A 98 -28.37 -8.99 29.84
N PRO A 99 -28.73 -10.10 30.50
CA PRO A 99 -29.89 -10.14 31.38
C PRO A 99 -29.72 -9.20 32.57
#